data_AF-A0A7V2KUA3-F1
#
_entry.id   AF-A0A7V2KUA3-F1
#
_cell.length_a   1.000
_cell.length_b   1.000
_cell.length_c   1.000
_cell.angle_alpha   90.00
_cell.angle_beta   90.00
_cell.angle_gamma   90.00
#
_symmetry.space_group_name_H-M   'P 1'
#
loop_
_entity.id
_entity.type
_entity.pdbx_description
1 polymer ?
#
loop_
_entity_poly.entity_id
_entity_poly.type
_entity_poly.pdbx_seq_one_letter_code
_entity_poly.pdbx_strand_id
1 'polypeptide(L)'
;MKRKILLLGLVLTLILTMVMPATALAAKPPAPTIATGEITDITFGDVFPAGNSGRWIVQEREISGNISGALNGAFTMTYKANVVLVTQAGNFHGTFEADNITLNVNGKISPLELVPVEVDPDVFVDLPMLSLSGHWNVIDGAKGNGNFDAYLVFIPDAQGHVGTIVASGIVMTGKWQP
;
A
#
# COMPACT_ATOMS: atom_id res chain seq x y z
N MET A 1 42.64 -46.75 -23.75
CA MET A 1 42.84 -45.50 -22.97
C MET A 1 41.77 -44.43 -23.22
N LYS A 2 41.16 -44.31 -24.42
CA LYS A 2 40.18 -43.27 -24.76
C LYS A 2 38.92 -43.20 -23.88
N ARG A 3 38.40 -44.35 -23.42
CA ARG A 3 37.18 -44.40 -22.56
C ARG A 3 37.37 -43.86 -21.15
N LYS A 4 38.57 -44.01 -20.57
CA LYS A 4 38.87 -43.55 -19.19
C LYS A 4 38.99 -42.02 -19.12
N ILE A 5 39.55 -41.40 -20.16
CA ILE A 5 39.65 -39.93 -20.29
C ILE A 5 38.26 -39.30 -20.44
N LEU A 6 37.38 -39.95 -21.20
CA LEU A 6 36.01 -39.47 -21.42
C LEU A 6 35.17 -39.53 -20.14
N LEU A 7 35.34 -40.57 -19.32
CA LEU A 7 34.68 -40.67 -18.03
C LEU A 7 35.19 -39.61 -17.04
N LEU A 8 36.50 -39.34 -17.03
CA LEU A 8 37.09 -38.32 -16.15
C LEU A 8 36.58 -36.92 -16.51
N GLY A 9 36.47 -36.61 -17.80
CA GLY A 9 35.91 -35.34 -18.27
C GLY A 9 34.45 -35.16 -17.88
N LEU A 10 33.63 -36.21 -17.98
CA LEU A 10 32.21 -36.18 -17.61
C LEU A 10 32.00 -36.00 -16.10
N VAL A 11 32.82 -36.67 -15.28
CA VAL A 11 32.77 -36.51 -13.81
C VAL A 11 33.22 -35.10 -13.41
N LEU A 12 34.25 -34.56 -14.06
CA LEU A 12 34.74 -33.22 -13.76
C LEU A 12 33.72 -32.14 -14.15
N THR A 13 33.03 -32.25 -15.29
CA THR A 13 31.94 -31.33 -15.64
C THR A 13 30.76 -31.44 -14.69
N LEU A 14 30.40 -32.66 -14.26
CA LEU A 14 29.33 -32.85 -13.28
C LEU A 14 29.68 -32.21 -11.93
N ILE A 15 30.91 -32.37 -11.46
CA ILE A 15 31.41 -31.73 -10.23
C ILE A 15 31.44 -30.21 -10.39
N LEU A 16 31.88 -29.68 -11.54
CA LEU A 16 31.84 -28.23 -11.78
C LEU A 16 30.42 -27.66 -11.75
N THR A 17 29.41 -28.40 -12.25
CA THR A 17 28.01 -27.96 -12.15
C THR A 17 27.43 -28.04 -10.73
N MET A 18 28.00 -28.88 -9.85
CA MET A 18 27.58 -28.99 -8.45
C MET A 18 28.23 -27.95 -7.52
N VAL A 19 29.34 -27.33 -7.94
CA VAL A 19 30.06 -26.31 -7.14
C VAL A 19 29.75 -24.88 -7.63
N MET A 20 28.98 -24.71 -8.71
CA MET A 20 28.45 -23.39 -9.02
C MET A 20 27.48 -22.99 -7.90
N PRO A 21 27.74 -21.89 -7.17
CA PRO A 21 26.80 -21.39 -6.18
C PRO A 21 25.46 -21.24 -6.89
N ALA A 22 24.44 -21.91 -6.36
CA ALA A 22 23.06 -21.75 -6.79
C ALA A 22 22.88 -20.28 -7.09
N THR A 23 22.62 -19.95 -8.37
CA THR A 23 22.47 -18.57 -8.84
C THR A 23 21.74 -17.83 -7.76
N ALA A 24 22.46 -16.96 -7.04
CA ALA A 24 21.87 -16.11 -6.04
C ALA A 24 20.71 -15.47 -6.78
N LEU A 25 19.48 -15.87 -6.41
CA LEU A 25 18.27 -15.33 -6.98
C LEU A 25 18.41 -13.85 -6.71
N ALA A 26 18.88 -13.11 -7.72
CA ALA A 26 19.14 -11.70 -7.60
C ALA A 26 17.76 -11.14 -7.29
N ALA A 27 17.54 -10.83 -6.01
CA ALA A 27 16.27 -10.34 -5.54
C ALA A 27 15.94 -9.18 -6.46
N LYS A 28 14.81 -9.29 -7.15
CA LYS A 28 14.37 -8.26 -8.09
C LYS A 28 14.49 -6.92 -7.34
N PRO A 29 15.21 -5.93 -7.90
CA PRO A 29 15.37 -4.65 -7.23
C PRO A 29 13.98 -4.13 -6.82
N PRO A 30 13.83 -3.58 -5.60
CA PRO A 30 12.57 -3.00 -5.17
C PRO A 30 12.12 -1.97 -6.21
N ALA A 31 10.80 -1.91 -6.45
CA ALA A 31 10.26 -0.92 -7.36
C ALA A 31 10.64 0.49 -6.87
N PRO A 32 11.04 1.42 -7.76
CA PRO A 32 11.45 2.74 -7.33
C PRO A 32 10.26 3.46 -6.70
N THR A 33 10.53 4.20 -5.62
CA THR A 33 9.58 5.15 -5.04
C THR A 33 9.34 6.26 -6.06
N ILE A 34 8.07 6.44 -6.41
CA ILE A 34 7.63 7.45 -7.37
C ILE A 34 7.16 8.68 -6.61
N ALA A 35 6.45 8.50 -5.50
CA ALA A 35 5.90 9.62 -4.75
C ALA A 35 5.67 9.27 -3.28
N THR A 36 5.74 10.27 -2.41
CA THR A 36 5.46 10.18 -0.97
C THR A 36 4.66 11.38 -0.51
N GLY A 37 3.78 11.19 0.46
CA GLY A 37 2.88 12.25 0.89
C GLY A 37 2.29 12.04 2.27
N GLU A 38 1.45 12.99 2.65
CA GLU A 38 0.69 13.00 3.90
C GLU A 38 -0.80 13.10 3.59
N ILE A 39 -1.60 12.36 4.35
CA ILE A 39 -3.06 12.48 4.36
C ILE A 39 -3.44 13.54 5.37
N THR A 40 -4.18 14.55 4.93
CA THR A 40 -4.57 15.69 5.78
C THR A 40 -6.04 15.65 6.17
N ASP A 41 -6.89 15.00 5.38
CA ASP A 41 -8.32 14.94 5.65
C ASP A 41 -8.95 13.65 5.13
N ILE A 42 -10.06 13.27 5.77
CA ILE A 42 -10.90 12.15 5.36
C ILE A 42 -12.36 12.46 5.68
N THR A 43 -13.21 12.34 4.68
CA THR A 43 -14.65 12.57 4.85
C THR A 43 -15.31 11.39 5.55
N PHE A 44 -16.45 11.63 6.21
CA PHE A 44 -17.22 10.54 6.83
C PHE A 44 -17.72 9.53 5.79
N GLY A 45 -18.11 10.01 4.60
CA GLY A 45 -18.67 9.19 3.53
C GLY A 45 -20.00 8.55 3.89
N ASP A 46 -20.58 7.85 2.93
CA ASP A 46 -21.87 7.16 3.07
C ASP A 46 -21.65 5.70 3.47
N VAL A 47 -22.02 5.35 4.71
CA VAL A 47 -21.71 4.04 5.32
C VAL A 47 -22.99 3.33 5.76
N PHE A 48 -23.22 2.12 5.24
CA PHE A 48 -24.45 1.34 5.51
C PHE A 48 -24.14 -0.11 5.89
N PRO A 49 -24.96 -0.75 6.73
CA PRO A 49 -24.80 -2.16 7.01
C PRO A 49 -25.05 -2.99 5.75
N ALA A 50 -24.19 -3.97 5.49
CA ALA A 50 -24.31 -4.92 4.39
C ALA A 50 -25.27 -6.06 4.74
N GLY A 51 -26.50 -5.70 5.12
CA GLY A 51 -27.48 -6.62 5.70
C GLY A 51 -26.97 -7.29 6.98
N ASN A 52 -27.24 -8.59 7.15
CA ASN A 52 -26.86 -9.37 8.35
C ASN A 52 -25.47 -10.02 8.25
N SER A 53 -24.57 -9.50 7.40
CA SER A 53 -23.26 -10.13 7.14
C SER A 53 -22.17 -9.77 8.16
N GLY A 54 -22.45 -8.86 9.10
CA GLY A 54 -21.43 -8.30 10.00
C GLY A 54 -20.43 -7.37 9.30
N ARG A 55 -20.80 -6.84 8.12
CA ARG A 55 -19.97 -5.96 7.30
C ARG A 55 -20.68 -4.63 7.04
N TRP A 56 -19.88 -3.61 6.74
CA TRP A 56 -20.33 -2.31 6.27
C TRP A 56 -19.92 -2.09 4.82
N ILE A 57 -20.80 -1.44 4.07
CA ILE A 57 -20.51 -0.91 2.75
C ILE A 57 -20.24 0.58 2.90
N VAL A 58 -19.06 1.01 2.46
CA VAL A 58 -18.72 2.41 2.22
C VAL A 58 -19.03 2.67 0.75
N GLN A 59 -20.09 3.41 0.46
CA GLN A 59 -20.51 3.70 -0.92
C GLN A 59 -19.60 4.71 -1.59
N GLU A 60 -19.14 5.70 -0.84
CA GLU A 60 -18.22 6.73 -1.29
C GLU A 60 -17.58 7.35 -0.07
N ARG A 61 -16.26 7.50 -0.12
CA ARG A 61 -15.47 8.25 0.85
C ARG A 61 -14.29 8.87 0.15
N GLU A 62 -13.95 10.07 0.59
CA GLU A 62 -12.85 10.86 0.08
C GLU A 62 -11.73 10.97 1.12
N ILE A 63 -10.49 10.78 0.68
CA ILE A 63 -9.26 11.06 1.41
C ILE A 63 -8.52 12.14 0.62
N SER A 64 -8.06 13.19 1.29
CA SER A 64 -7.26 14.24 0.64
C SER A 64 -5.95 14.49 1.39
N GLY A 65 -4.99 15.06 0.67
CA GLY A 65 -3.65 15.28 1.19
C GLY A 65 -2.72 15.94 0.19
N ASN A 66 -1.43 15.88 0.48
CA ASN A 66 -0.37 16.37 -0.41
C ASN A 66 0.62 15.26 -0.69
N ILE A 67 1.09 15.19 -1.94
CA ILE A 67 2.11 14.24 -2.37
C ILE A 67 3.27 14.97 -3.05
N SER A 68 4.45 14.39 -3.01
CA SER A 68 5.68 14.91 -3.59
C SER A 68 6.48 13.79 -4.26
N GLY A 69 7.28 14.15 -5.26
CA GLY A 69 8.05 13.21 -6.08
C GLY A 69 7.73 13.39 -7.55
N ALA A 70 7.59 12.29 -8.29
CA ALA A 70 7.20 12.32 -9.70
C ALA A 70 5.69 12.53 -9.90
N LEU A 71 4.89 12.22 -8.87
CA LEU A 71 3.56 12.80 -8.65
C LEU A 71 3.71 13.87 -7.59
N ASN A 72 3.17 15.06 -7.82
CA ASN A 72 3.32 16.20 -6.92
C ASN A 72 1.99 16.94 -6.77
N GLY A 73 1.83 17.68 -5.68
CA GLY A 73 0.69 18.55 -5.45
C GLY A 73 -0.36 17.96 -4.50
N ALA A 74 -1.51 18.63 -4.43
CA ALA A 74 -2.64 18.15 -3.68
C ALA A 74 -3.23 16.92 -4.39
N PHE A 75 -3.68 15.94 -3.60
CA PHE A 75 -4.37 14.77 -4.12
C PHE A 75 -5.72 14.57 -3.47
N THR A 76 -6.60 13.89 -4.20
CA THR A 76 -7.90 13.40 -3.72
C THR A 76 -8.06 11.94 -4.13
N MET A 77 -8.33 11.07 -3.16
CA MET A 77 -8.64 9.66 -3.38
C MET A 77 -10.09 9.38 -2.99
N THR A 78 -10.90 9.00 -3.97
CA THR A 78 -12.31 8.64 -3.77
C THR A 78 -12.46 7.14 -3.89
N TYR A 79 -13.00 6.47 -2.88
CA TYR A 79 -13.11 5.02 -2.88
C TYR A 79 -14.43 4.50 -2.33
N LYS A 80 -14.72 3.25 -2.70
CA LYS A 80 -15.78 2.40 -2.15
C LYS A 80 -15.14 1.22 -1.46
N ALA A 81 -15.70 0.78 -0.34
CA ALA A 81 -15.15 -0.33 0.42
C ALA A 81 -16.23 -1.25 0.98
N ASN A 82 -15.82 -2.48 1.29
CA ASN A 82 -16.63 -3.42 2.04
C ASN A 82 -15.81 -3.99 3.21
N VAL A 83 -16.09 -3.51 4.40
CA VAL A 83 -15.27 -3.72 5.61
C VAL A 83 -16.02 -4.53 6.67
N VAL A 84 -15.27 -5.29 7.47
CA VAL A 84 -15.82 -6.01 8.62
C VAL A 84 -16.11 -5.01 9.75
N LEU A 85 -17.29 -5.10 10.37
CA LEU A 85 -17.73 -4.17 11.43
C LEU A 85 -16.71 -4.04 12.58
N VAL A 86 -16.17 -5.15 13.05
CA VAL A 86 -15.30 -5.15 14.24
C VAL A 86 -13.90 -4.63 13.94
N THR A 87 -13.31 -5.04 12.81
CA THR A 87 -11.89 -4.77 12.53
C THR A 87 -11.68 -3.67 11.52
N GLN A 88 -12.72 -3.20 10.83
CA GLN A 88 -12.64 -2.29 9.68
C GLN A 88 -11.79 -2.82 8.51
N ALA A 89 -11.39 -4.09 8.53
CA ALA A 89 -10.62 -4.70 7.45
C ALA A 89 -11.51 -5.00 6.25
N GLY A 90 -11.00 -4.78 5.04
CA GLY A 90 -11.78 -5.00 3.82
C GLY A 90 -11.04 -4.72 2.53
N ASN A 91 -11.73 -4.91 1.40
CA ASN A 91 -11.22 -4.49 0.10
C ASN A 91 -11.81 -3.12 -0.24
N PHE A 92 -11.06 -2.29 -0.98
CA PHE A 92 -11.54 -1.04 -1.55
C PHE A 92 -11.14 -0.90 -3.02
N HIS A 93 -11.93 -0.12 -3.75
CA HIS A 93 -11.70 0.23 -5.15
C HIS A 93 -12.07 1.70 -5.32
N GLY A 94 -11.29 2.45 -6.08
CA GLY A 94 -11.46 3.89 -6.18
C GLY A 94 -10.62 4.56 -7.26
N THR A 95 -10.61 5.88 -7.22
CA THR A 95 -9.73 6.74 -8.02
C THR A 95 -8.80 7.53 -7.12
N PHE A 96 -7.64 7.91 -7.66
CA PHE A 96 -6.70 8.84 -7.05
C PHE A 96 -6.38 9.91 -8.09
N GLU A 97 -6.60 11.17 -7.73
CA GLU A 97 -6.40 12.33 -8.58
C GLU A 97 -5.34 13.22 -7.96
N ALA A 98 -4.35 13.61 -8.76
CA ALA A 98 -3.34 14.60 -8.39
C ALA A 98 -2.96 15.40 -9.64
N ASP A 99 -2.97 16.73 -9.54
CA ASP A 99 -2.83 17.64 -10.68
C ASP A 99 -3.79 17.28 -11.84
N ASN A 100 -3.24 16.90 -13.01
CA ASN A 100 -3.99 16.50 -14.21
C ASN A 100 -3.90 14.99 -14.47
N ILE A 101 -3.64 14.19 -13.42
CA ILE A 101 -3.45 12.74 -13.53
C ILE A 101 -4.52 12.03 -12.73
N THR A 102 -5.14 11.03 -13.35
CA THR A 102 -6.11 10.16 -12.69
C THR A 102 -5.59 8.73 -12.69
N LEU A 103 -5.62 8.10 -11.52
CA LEU A 103 -5.24 6.71 -11.30
C LEU A 103 -6.46 5.90 -10.86
N ASN A 104 -6.57 4.67 -11.33
CA ASN A 104 -7.42 3.66 -10.70
C ASN A 104 -6.65 3.01 -9.54
N VAL A 105 -7.27 2.90 -8.36
CA VAL A 105 -6.68 2.28 -7.17
C VAL A 105 -7.53 1.10 -6.68
N ASN A 106 -6.86 -0.01 -6.41
CA ASN A 106 -7.51 -1.23 -5.92
C ASN A 106 -6.67 -1.80 -4.79
N GLY A 107 -7.27 -2.04 -3.63
CA GLY A 107 -6.49 -2.40 -2.46
C GLY A 107 -7.28 -2.99 -1.31
N LYS A 108 -6.62 -3.01 -0.15
CA LYS A 108 -7.10 -3.56 1.10
C LYS A 108 -6.85 -2.60 2.25
N ILE A 109 -7.82 -2.54 3.15
CA ILE A 109 -7.69 -1.96 4.48
C ILE A 109 -7.34 -3.12 5.42
N SER A 110 -6.22 -3.00 6.12
CA SER A 110 -5.82 -3.94 7.17
C SER A 110 -6.74 -3.81 8.39
N PRO A 111 -6.82 -4.83 9.25
CA PRO A 111 -7.45 -4.68 10.56
C PRO A 111 -6.94 -3.44 11.29
N LEU A 112 -7.85 -2.75 11.97
CA LEU A 112 -7.51 -1.63 12.83
C LEU A 112 -6.53 -2.10 13.91
N GLU A 113 -5.43 -1.37 14.05
CA GLU A 113 -4.40 -1.61 15.05
C GLU A 113 -4.36 -0.46 16.04
N LEU A 114 -3.90 -0.72 17.26
CA LEU A 114 -3.56 0.33 18.23
C LEU A 114 -2.05 0.50 18.22
N VAL A 115 -1.59 1.74 18.05
CA VAL A 115 -0.17 2.08 18.05
C VAL A 115 0.14 3.08 19.15
N PRO A 116 1.26 2.90 19.90
CA PRO A 116 1.64 3.84 20.93
C PRO A 116 2.14 5.13 20.28
N VAL A 117 1.56 6.26 20.68
CA VAL A 117 1.97 7.60 20.25
C VAL A 117 2.43 8.39 21.46
N GLU A 118 3.63 8.96 21.37
CA GLU A 118 4.17 9.85 22.41
C GLU A 118 3.47 11.22 22.35
N VAL A 119 2.79 11.60 23.44
CA VAL A 119 2.03 12.86 23.54
C VAL A 119 2.72 13.90 24.44
N ASP A 120 3.64 13.44 25.28
CA ASP A 120 4.53 14.20 26.15
C ASP A 120 5.78 13.32 26.36
N PRO A 121 6.99 13.84 26.67
CA PRO A 121 8.16 13.01 26.87
C PRO A 121 7.90 11.87 27.86
N ASP A 122 8.13 10.63 27.41
CA ASP A 122 7.88 9.40 28.16
C ASP A 122 6.39 9.07 28.47
N VAL A 123 5.43 9.79 27.87
CA VAL A 123 3.98 9.53 27.99
C VAL A 123 3.41 9.06 26.66
N PHE A 124 3.00 7.79 26.64
CA PHE A 124 2.44 7.14 25.45
C PHE A 124 0.94 6.90 25.60
N VAL A 125 0.20 7.19 24.52
CA VAL A 125 -1.22 6.88 24.39
C VAL A 125 -1.40 5.98 23.17
N ASP A 126 -2.12 4.87 23.35
CA ASP A 126 -2.49 4.00 22.25
C ASP A 126 -3.59 4.64 21.40
N LEU A 127 -3.27 4.94 20.14
CA LEU A 127 -4.19 5.51 19.18
C LEU A 127 -4.52 4.53 18.05
N PRO A 128 -5.75 4.55 17.50
CA PRO A 128 -6.11 3.72 16.36
C PRO A 128 -5.31 4.11 15.11
N MET A 129 -4.84 3.10 14.40
CA MET A 129 -4.17 3.19 13.11
C MET A 129 -4.93 2.38 12.05
N LEU A 130 -5.25 3.03 10.94
CA LEU A 130 -5.72 2.37 9.72
C LEU A 130 -4.57 2.30 8.71
N SER A 131 -4.33 1.10 8.19
CA SER A 131 -3.34 0.87 7.14
C SER A 131 -4.03 0.43 5.85
N LEU A 132 -3.64 1.03 4.74
CA LEU A 132 -4.13 0.74 3.40
C LEU A 132 -2.96 0.29 2.53
N SER A 133 -3.17 -0.72 1.70
CA SER A 133 -2.21 -1.12 0.67
C SER A 133 -2.93 -1.51 -0.61
N GLY A 134 -2.28 -1.33 -1.76
CA GLY A 134 -2.93 -1.65 -3.02
C GLY A 134 -2.08 -1.46 -4.25
N HIS A 135 -2.74 -1.59 -5.39
CA HIS A 135 -2.20 -1.34 -6.71
C HIS A 135 -2.83 -0.09 -7.30
N TRP A 136 -2.03 0.65 -8.05
CA TRP A 136 -2.47 1.79 -8.84
C TRP A 136 -2.11 1.61 -10.30
N ASN A 137 -2.93 2.17 -11.19
CA ASN A 137 -2.67 2.24 -12.62
C ASN A 137 -3.17 3.57 -13.17
N VAL A 138 -2.33 4.27 -13.94
CA VAL A 138 -2.75 5.52 -14.60
C VAL A 138 -3.83 5.23 -15.63
N ILE A 139 -4.94 5.96 -15.54
CA ILE A 139 -6.05 5.88 -16.49
C ILE A 139 -6.20 7.16 -17.32
N ASP A 140 -5.64 8.28 -16.86
CA ASP A 140 -5.59 9.53 -17.62
C ASP A 140 -4.35 10.38 -17.24
N GLY A 141 -3.90 11.24 -18.16
CA GLY A 141 -2.84 12.23 -17.95
C GLY A 141 -1.39 11.75 -18.15
N ALA A 142 -1.08 10.46 -17.95
CA ALA A 142 0.28 9.91 -18.06
C ALA A 142 0.30 8.39 -18.37
N LYS A 143 1.43 7.70 -18.17
CA LYS A 143 1.54 6.23 -18.19
C LYS A 143 2.26 5.72 -16.94
N GLY A 144 1.69 4.71 -16.30
CA GLY A 144 2.34 4.11 -15.13
C GLY A 144 1.46 3.11 -14.41
N ASN A 145 2.11 2.28 -13.60
CA ASN A 145 1.44 1.39 -12.64
C ASN A 145 2.40 1.04 -11.51
N GLY A 146 1.83 0.59 -10.41
CA GLY A 146 2.62 0.20 -9.26
C GLY A 146 1.79 -0.18 -8.06
N ASN A 147 2.42 -0.04 -6.89
CA ASN A 147 1.83 -0.31 -5.60
C ASN A 147 1.82 0.97 -4.76
N PHE A 148 0.96 0.99 -3.76
CA PHE A 148 1.04 1.98 -2.70
C PHE A 148 0.77 1.34 -1.36
N ASP A 149 1.35 1.98 -0.34
CA ASP A 149 1.11 1.72 1.07
C ASP A 149 0.79 3.06 1.72
N ALA A 150 -0.22 3.10 2.57
CA ALA A 150 -0.63 4.28 3.30
C ALA A 150 -1.05 3.92 4.73
N TYR A 151 -0.94 4.88 5.63
CA TYR A 151 -1.45 4.74 6.98
C TYR A 151 -1.99 6.07 7.50
N LEU A 152 -2.89 5.99 8.47
CA LEU A 152 -3.35 7.15 9.24
C LEU A 152 -3.55 6.72 10.70
N VAL A 153 -2.97 7.49 11.62
CA VAL A 153 -3.17 7.40 13.06
C VAL A 153 -4.05 8.57 13.47
N PHE A 154 -5.10 8.31 14.24
CA PHE A 154 -6.12 9.33 14.49
C PHE A 154 -6.71 9.27 15.89
N ILE A 155 -7.32 10.38 16.30
CA ILE A 155 -8.19 10.46 17.48
C ILE A 155 -9.63 10.32 16.95
N PRO A 156 -10.38 9.30 17.40
CA PRO A 156 -11.75 9.12 16.95
C PRO A 156 -12.67 10.23 17.48
N ASP A 157 -13.70 10.57 16.70
CA ASP A 157 -14.77 11.46 17.17
C ASP A 157 -15.71 10.75 18.16
N ALA A 158 -16.73 11.45 18.64
CA ALA A 158 -17.71 10.90 19.59
C ALA A 158 -18.54 9.74 19.02
N GLN A 159 -18.51 9.56 17.70
CA GLN A 159 -19.22 8.53 16.95
C GLN A 159 -18.29 7.36 16.54
N GLY A 160 -16.98 7.46 16.83
CA GLY A 160 -15.99 6.46 16.49
C GLY A 160 -15.45 6.57 15.06
N HIS A 161 -15.73 7.65 14.35
CA HIS A 161 -15.13 7.92 13.04
C HIS A 161 -13.73 8.55 13.19
N VAL A 162 -13.03 8.72 12.07
CA VAL A 162 -11.80 9.50 12.05
C VAL A 162 -12.13 10.96 12.39
N GLY A 163 -11.66 11.44 13.54
CA GLY A 163 -11.83 12.82 13.98
C GLY A 163 -10.61 13.68 13.62
N THR A 164 -9.53 13.54 14.40
CA THR A 164 -8.28 14.28 14.17
C THR A 164 -7.19 13.34 13.71
N ILE A 165 -6.55 13.63 12.58
CA ILE A 165 -5.37 12.89 12.12
C ILE A 165 -4.14 13.37 12.91
N VAL A 166 -3.45 12.45 13.57
CA VAL A 166 -2.26 12.71 14.39
C VAL A 166 -0.98 12.45 13.60
N ALA A 167 -0.98 11.40 12.79
CA ALA A 167 0.11 11.08 11.88
C ALA A 167 -0.46 10.35 10.66
N SER A 168 0.17 10.53 9.51
CA SER A 168 -0.23 9.82 8.31
C SER A 168 0.93 9.71 7.33
N GLY A 169 0.78 8.84 6.34
CA GLY A 169 1.72 8.76 5.25
C GLY A 169 1.14 7.98 4.09
N ILE A 170 1.59 8.32 2.89
CA ILE A 170 1.39 7.53 1.68
C ILE A 170 2.73 7.38 0.96
N VAL A 171 3.01 6.17 0.49
CA VAL A 171 4.19 5.83 -0.31
C VAL A 171 3.71 5.13 -1.56
N MET A 172 4.09 5.66 -2.72
CA MET A 172 3.79 5.08 -4.02
C MET A 172 5.07 4.59 -4.67
N THR A 173 5.09 3.32 -5.08
CA THR A 173 6.20 2.69 -5.79
C THR A 173 5.72 2.16 -7.13
N GLY A 174 6.57 2.11 -8.16
CA GLY A 174 6.14 1.57 -9.45
C GLY A 174 6.95 2.04 -10.65
N LYS A 175 6.31 2.00 -11.81
CA LYS A 175 6.82 2.60 -13.05
C LYS A 175 6.03 3.85 -13.36
N TRP A 176 6.75 4.93 -13.66
CA TRP A 176 6.18 6.22 -13.99
C TRP A 176 6.78 6.76 -15.28
N GLN A 177 5.92 7.24 -16.17
CA GLN A 177 6.28 7.93 -17.39
C GLN A 177 5.28 9.09 -17.58
N PRO A 178 5.70 10.35 -17.31
CA PRO A 178 4.85 11.52 -17.51
C PRO A 178 4.49 11.71 -18.99
#